data_AF-A0A2D8SZX1-F1
#
_entry.id   AF-A0A2D8SZX1-F1
#
_cell.length_a   1.000
_cell.length_b   1.000
_cell.length_c   1.000
_cell.angle_alpha   90.00
_cell.angle_beta   90.00
_cell.angle_gamma   90.00
#
_symmetry.space_group_name_H-M   'P 1'
#
loop_
_entity.id
_entity.type
_entity.pdbx_description
1 polymer ?
#
loop_
_entity_poly.entity_id
_entity_poly.type
_entity_poly.pdbx_seq_one_letter_code
_entity_poly.pdbx_strand_id
1 'polypeptide(L)'
;MTQDVSSLTVKALKQICQTHGVSVSGKKSEIVQRLLEIGLPRSLLGLEPIETSSFTEERETLQGDQESEEEISIDDDIDEDSTVNDNFEFSRTSEVEDFENTMVLDAEVIDAEIIEAEIFDTKENQPIKEKVSESATTHWTLTDQLKNPKFSAVLITILLAGGGWYWYAASQIEPFTPDALRYGDRMEYTISNGGLDVSGEFVDIVVEQLNVDEEICRLRLAFSGTGSTSVTQGDANQIANEGLSDDLLGVVRTKGGLGLDWLAVEKKTTMEMSTLDIQRHSISSIPGSTACSDLSVGGQGRASLATTSWTEIGERDVLATQLDWTFELDDTYRQGQVTSYGVGGLLGAIESLLPGIAMVLNPIELNQLLGDDLIETGVSGEKLGWVWNVLGPDEIGGTQMFKISAYHEEVRDLCLGYANIIFWVDGDSPWAVQQEV
;
A
#
# COMPACT_ATOMS: atom_id res chain seq x y z
N MET A 1 1.28 -14.94 30.33
CA MET A 1 1.88 -13.82 29.57
C MET A 1 3.38 -14.08 29.50
N THR A 2 3.80 -14.89 28.54
CA THR A 2 5.21 -15.01 28.15
C THR A 2 5.60 -13.67 27.53
N GLN A 3 6.61 -13.01 28.09
CA GLN A 3 7.17 -11.82 27.46
C GLN A 3 8.01 -12.32 26.28
N ASP A 4 7.51 -12.13 25.07
CA ASP A 4 8.25 -12.38 23.85
C ASP A 4 9.40 -11.37 23.77
N VAL A 5 10.62 -11.81 24.08
CA VAL A 5 11.81 -10.95 24.13
C VAL A 5 12.38 -10.84 22.73
N SER A 6 12.07 -9.74 22.05
CA SER A 6 12.70 -9.38 20.78
C SER A 6 14.22 -9.20 20.95
N SER A 7 15.02 -9.77 20.04
CA SER A 7 16.47 -9.57 19.96
C SER A 7 16.87 -8.18 19.46
N LEU A 8 15.94 -7.44 18.85
CA LEU A 8 16.20 -6.11 18.29
C LEU A 8 16.35 -5.04 19.38
N THR A 9 17.15 -4.02 19.11
CA THR A 9 17.28 -2.87 20.03
C THR A 9 16.01 -2.02 20.03
N VAL A 10 15.75 -1.27 21.12
CA VAL A 10 14.59 -0.36 21.20
C VAL A 10 14.64 0.71 20.10
N LYS A 11 15.83 1.09 19.63
CA LYS A 11 16.01 2.04 18.52
C LYS A 11 15.52 1.44 17.20
N ALA A 12 15.89 0.20 16.90
CA ALA A 12 15.44 -0.52 15.71
C ALA A 12 13.91 -0.71 15.72
N LEU A 13 13.33 -1.12 16.85
CA LEU A 13 11.88 -1.28 16.99
C LEU A 13 11.12 0.05 16.83
N LYS A 14 11.66 1.16 17.33
CA LYS A 14 11.05 2.49 17.12
C LYS A 14 11.14 2.95 15.68
N GLN A 15 12.22 2.62 14.98
CA GLN A 15 12.37 2.91 13.56
C GLN A 15 11.34 2.11 12.75
N ILE A 16 11.16 0.81 13.05
CA ILE A 16 10.11 -0.02 12.47
C ILE A 16 8.71 0.58 12.75
N CYS A 17 8.44 1.05 13.98
CA CYS A 17 7.19 1.77 14.27
C CYS A 17 7.00 3.03 13.43
N GLN A 18 8.07 3.82 13.21
CA GLN A 18 8.02 5.01 12.35
C GLN A 18 7.75 4.63 10.89
N THR A 19 8.38 3.56 10.40
CA THR A 19 8.18 3.03 9.06
C THR A 19 6.74 2.54 8.83
N HIS A 20 6.09 1.97 9.84
CA HIS A 20 4.72 1.46 9.75
C HIS A 20 3.65 2.41 10.32
N GLY A 21 3.96 3.68 10.60
CA GLY A 21 2.98 4.68 11.04
C GLY A 21 2.39 4.45 12.43
N VAL A 22 3.08 3.70 13.29
CA VAL A 22 2.60 3.29 14.61
C VAL A 22 3.29 4.07 15.73
N SER A 23 2.58 4.31 16.83
CA SER A 23 3.13 5.06 17.97
C SER A 23 4.43 4.45 18.52
N VAL A 24 5.45 5.30 18.70
CA VAL A 24 6.80 4.93 19.18
C VAL A 24 6.95 4.93 20.71
N SER A 25 5.87 5.22 21.43
CA SER A 25 5.86 5.36 22.89
C SER A 25 5.53 4.02 23.57
N GLY A 26 6.14 3.80 24.73
CA GLY A 26 5.92 2.61 25.55
C GLY A 26 7.19 1.82 25.86
N LYS A 27 7.02 0.74 26.63
CA LYS A 27 8.09 -0.23 26.92
C LYS A 27 8.37 -1.09 25.70
N LYS A 28 9.57 -1.68 25.62
CA LYS A 28 10.00 -2.55 24.50
C LYS A 28 8.96 -3.63 24.16
N SER A 29 8.39 -4.29 25.17
CA SER A 29 7.36 -5.32 25.00
C SER A 29 6.04 -4.78 24.43
N GLU A 30 5.65 -3.56 24.79
CA GLU A 30 4.43 -2.92 24.28
C GLU A 30 4.62 -2.51 22.81
N ILE A 31 5.82 -2.07 22.45
CA ILE A 31 6.19 -1.75 21.05
C ILE A 31 6.16 -3.03 20.20
N VAL A 32 6.78 -4.11 20.67
CA VAL A 32 6.80 -5.40 19.95
C VAL A 32 5.38 -5.97 19.79
N GLN A 33 4.56 -5.94 20.84
CA GLN A 33 3.18 -6.41 20.76
C GLN A 33 2.36 -5.58 19.76
N ARG A 34 2.52 -4.26 19.77
CA ARG A 34 1.83 -3.37 18.82
C ARG A 34 2.28 -3.60 17.37
N LEU A 35 3.56 -3.91 17.16
CA LEU A 35 4.09 -4.30 15.85
C LEU A 35 3.58 -5.68 15.39
N LEU A 36 3.34 -6.61 16.31
CA LEU A 36 2.67 -7.88 16.00
C LEU A 36 1.18 -7.69 15.71
N GLU A 37 0.51 -6.77 16.41
CA GLU A 37 -0.91 -6.45 16.21
C GLU A 37 -1.19 -5.82 14.84
N ILE A 38 -0.22 -5.13 14.24
CA ILE A 38 -0.28 -4.64 12.84
C ILE A 38 0.17 -5.69 11.81
N GLY A 39 0.45 -6.93 12.22
CA GLY A 39 0.71 -8.05 11.32
C GLY A 39 2.16 -8.23 10.86
N LEU A 40 3.15 -7.57 11.49
CA LEU A 40 4.55 -7.81 11.11
C LEU A 40 4.99 -9.24 11.46
N PRO A 41 5.77 -9.90 10.58
CA PRO A 41 6.27 -11.24 10.84
C PRO A 41 7.24 -11.25 12.03
N ARG A 42 7.15 -12.30 12.86
CA ARG A 42 7.96 -12.48 14.08
C ARG A 42 9.47 -12.44 13.80
N SER A 43 9.90 -12.94 12.65
CA SER A 43 11.29 -12.88 12.19
C SER A 43 11.81 -11.45 12.05
N LEU A 44 11.02 -10.54 11.49
CA LEU A 44 11.39 -9.13 11.28
C LEU A 44 11.43 -8.35 12.60
N LEU A 45 10.76 -8.86 13.63
CA LEU A 45 10.82 -8.33 15.00
C LEU A 45 11.91 -8.99 15.86
N GLY A 46 12.75 -9.86 15.28
CA GLY A 46 13.80 -10.57 16.01
C GLY A 46 13.25 -11.51 17.09
N LEU A 47 12.05 -12.05 16.88
CA LEU A 47 11.44 -13.07 17.73
C LEU A 47 11.69 -14.45 17.12
N GLU A 48 11.89 -15.44 18.00
CA GLU A 48 11.97 -16.82 17.56
C GLU A 48 10.67 -17.21 16.83
N PRO A 49 10.78 -17.90 15.67
CA PRO A 49 9.63 -18.47 15.00
C PRO A 49 8.93 -19.42 15.96
N ILE A 50 7.60 -19.36 16.02
CA ILE A 50 6.84 -20.35 16.78
C ILE A 50 6.97 -21.65 15.99
N GLU A 51 7.87 -22.53 16.42
CA GLU A 51 7.96 -23.87 15.87
C GLU A 51 6.63 -24.57 16.08
N THR A 52 5.87 -24.71 15.00
CA THR A 52 4.77 -25.65 14.96
C THR A 52 5.39 -26.97 14.56
N SER A 53 5.92 -27.71 15.53
CA SER A 53 6.45 -29.04 15.25
C SER A 53 5.95 -30.05 16.28
N SER A 54 5.28 -31.04 15.70
CA SER A 54 4.92 -32.35 16.22
C SER A 54 5.94 -32.96 17.19
N PHE A 55 5.41 -33.66 18.19
CA PHE A 55 6.05 -34.71 19.00
C PHE A 55 7.22 -35.43 18.28
N THR A 56 8.38 -35.55 18.95
CA THR A 56 8.84 -36.77 19.64
C THR A 56 10.13 -36.51 20.44
N GLU A 57 10.21 -37.21 21.58
CA GLU A 57 11.10 -37.18 22.73
C GLU A 57 12.60 -37.50 22.57
N GLU A 58 13.36 -37.02 23.59
CA GLU A 58 14.60 -37.53 24.20
C GLU A 58 15.94 -37.44 23.39
N ARG A 59 17.08 -36.99 23.94
CA ARG A 59 17.59 -37.03 25.32
C ARG A 59 18.80 -36.08 25.55
N GLU A 60 18.91 -35.66 26.82
CA GLU A 60 19.92 -34.91 27.59
C GLU A 60 21.42 -34.94 27.18
N THR A 61 22.14 -33.82 27.39
CA THR A 61 23.10 -33.69 28.50
C THR A 61 23.59 -32.24 28.72
N LEU A 62 23.69 -31.89 30.00
CA LEU A 62 24.13 -30.63 30.61
C LEU A 62 25.64 -30.40 30.47
N GLN A 63 26.09 -29.14 30.49
CA GLN A 63 26.87 -28.51 31.58
C GLN A 63 27.89 -27.46 31.07
N GLY A 64 27.93 -26.28 31.71
CA GLY A 64 29.18 -25.59 32.00
C GLY A 64 29.35 -24.17 31.45
N ASP A 65 28.98 -23.18 32.25
CA ASP A 65 29.44 -21.79 32.18
C ASP A 65 30.98 -21.71 32.23
N GLN A 66 31.60 -20.80 31.47
CA GLN A 66 32.64 -19.91 32.02
C GLN A 66 32.96 -18.71 31.11
N GLU A 67 33.25 -17.62 31.81
CA GLU A 67 33.42 -16.23 31.40
C GLU A 67 34.71 -15.97 30.59
N SER A 68 34.64 -14.89 29.81
CA SER A 68 35.66 -13.88 29.52
C SER A 68 37.08 -14.32 29.12
N GLU A 69 37.51 -13.88 27.95
CA GLU A 69 38.56 -12.85 27.78
C GLU A 69 38.70 -12.52 26.29
N GLU A 70 38.20 -11.35 25.89
CA GLU A 70 38.53 -10.72 24.60
C GLU A 70 39.79 -9.88 24.80
N GLU A 71 40.85 -10.21 24.07
CA GLU A 71 41.92 -9.29 23.78
C GLU A 71 42.44 -9.52 22.35
N ILE A 72 42.60 -8.41 21.64
CA ILE A 72 43.65 -8.11 20.64
C ILE A 72 43.26 -8.03 19.15
N SER A 73 43.44 -6.77 18.70
CA SER A 73 43.94 -6.22 17.43
C SER A 73 43.09 -6.26 16.15
N ILE A 74 42.72 -5.04 15.79
CA ILE A 74 42.60 -4.49 14.43
C ILE A 74 43.97 -4.55 13.74
N ASP A 75 44.00 -5.05 12.51
CA ASP A 75 44.95 -4.65 11.47
C ASP A 75 44.19 -4.56 10.14
N ASP A 76 44.12 -3.34 9.62
CA ASP A 76 43.81 -3.01 8.22
C ASP A 76 45.06 -3.35 7.37
N ASP A 77 44.87 -3.90 6.17
CA ASP A 77 45.51 -3.42 4.93
C ASP A 77 45.34 -4.39 3.72
N ILE A 78 45.04 -3.77 2.56
CA ILE A 78 45.54 -4.06 1.20
C ILE A 78 44.71 -4.97 0.24
N ASP A 79 44.07 -4.26 -0.71
CA ASP A 79 44.18 -4.29 -2.19
C ASP A 79 43.57 -5.38 -3.11
N GLU A 80 42.85 -4.80 -4.09
CA GLU A 80 42.85 -5.01 -5.55
C GLU A 80 42.35 -6.31 -6.22
N ASP A 81 41.38 -6.06 -7.11
CA ASP A 81 41.19 -6.60 -8.47
C ASP A 81 40.87 -8.09 -8.65
N SER A 82 39.63 -8.36 -9.10
CA SER A 82 39.44 -9.36 -10.16
C SER A 82 38.19 -9.03 -10.98
N THR A 83 38.42 -8.51 -12.17
CA THR A 83 37.51 -8.58 -13.31
C THR A 83 37.23 -10.04 -13.70
N VAL A 84 35.96 -10.45 -13.79
CA VAL A 84 35.55 -11.62 -14.59
C VAL A 84 34.28 -11.28 -15.36
N ASN A 85 34.49 -11.17 -16.66
CA ASN A 85 33.51 -11.15 -17.73
C ASN A 85 32.97 -12.58 -17.90
N ASP A 86 31.65 -12.80 -17.84
CA ASP A 86 31.09 -13.97 -18.51
C ASP A 86 29.73 -13.66 -19.15
N ASN A 87 29.68 -14.05 -20.41
CA ASN A 87 28.69 -13.76 -21.42
C ASN A 87 27.98 -15.10 -21.66
N PHE A 88 26.71 -15.25 -21.31
CA PHE A 88 25.96 -16.45 -21.67
C PHE A 88 24.59 -16.11 -22.26
N GLU A 89 24.57 -16.21 -23.58
CA GLU A 89 23.44 -16.25 -24.48
C GLU A 89 22.65 -17.54 -24.23
N PHE A 90 21.31 -17.47 -24.08
CA PHE A 90 20.46 -18.66 -24.22
C PHE A 90 19.27 -18.36 -25.13
N SER A 91 19.13 -19.21 -26.13
CA SER A 91 18.13 -19.16 -27.18
C SER A 91 17.39 -20.50 -27.20
N ARG A 92 16.06 -20.44 -27.42
CA ARG A 92 15.13 -21.53 -27.80
C ARG A 92 14.82 -22.55 -26.67
N THR A 93 13.63 -23.15 -26.53
CA THR A 93 12.58 -23.54 -27.50
C THR A 93 11.31 -23.92 -26.73
N SER A 94 10.16 -23.78 -27.39
CA SER A 94 8.86 -24.40 -27.09
C SER A 94 8.87 -25.94 -27.23
N GLU A 95 8.19 -26.66 -26.33
CA GLU A 95 7.48 -27.92 -26.65
C GLU A 95 6.38 -28.24 -25.60
N VAL A 96 5.31 -28.82 -26.12
CA VAL A 96 4.03 -29.15 -25.48
C VAL A 96 4.02 -30.64 -25.17
N GLU A 97 3.54 -31.08 -24.00
CA GLU A 97 3.00 -32.43 -23.81
C GLU A 97 1.76 -32.41 -22.92
N ASP A 98 0.68 -32.99 -23.47
CA ASP A 98 -0.56 -33.40 -22.81
C ASP A 98 -0.30 -34.49 -21.77
N PHE A 99 -1.01 -34.45 -20.64
CA PHE A 99 -1.45 -35.66 -19.95
C PHE A 99 -2.82 -35.46 -19.31
N GLU A 100 -3.81 -36.17 -19.85
CA GLU A 100 -5.09 -36.43 -19.20
C GLU A 100 -4.86 -37.09 -17.83
N ASN A 101 -5.59 -36.63 -16.81
CA ASN A 101 -6.05 -37.57 -15.80
C ASN A 101 -7.42 -37.20 -15.26
N THR A 102 -8.29 -38.20 -15.30
CA THR A 102 -9.67 -38.20 -14.86
C THR A 102 -9.72 -38.57 -13.38
N MET A 103 -10.41 -37.78 -12.56
CA MET A 103 -10.92 -38.28 -11.29
C MET A 103 -12.24 -37.59 -10.94
N VAL A 104 -13.31 -38.37 -11.11
CA VAL A 104 -14.68 -38.07 -10.69
C VAL A 104 -14.78 -38.39 -9.20
N LEU A 105 -15.30 -37.46 -8.40
CA LEU A 105 -15.82 -37.75 -7.07
C LEU A 105 -17.22 -37.14 -6.95
N ASP A 106 -18.20 -38.04 -6.88
CA ASP A 106 -19.62 -37.78 -6.64
C ASP A 106 -19.82 -37.04 -5.32
N ALA A 107 -20.57 -35.94 -5.36
CA ALA A 107 -21.10 -35.26 -4.17
C ALA A 107 -22.51 -35.78 -3.89
N GLU A 108 -22.64 -36.62 -2.86
CA GLU A 108 -23.92 -37.09 -2.33
C GLU A 108 -24.58 -35.97 -1.49
N VAL A 109 -25.81 -35.62 -1.86
CA VAL A 109 -26.67 -34.65 -1.20
C VAL A 109 -27.30 -35.30 0.03
N ILE A 110 -27.10 -34.73 1.22
CA ILE A 110 -27.82 -35.14 2.44
C ILE A 110 -28.85 -34.06 2.77
N ASP A 111 -30.13 -34.41 2.61
CA ASP A 111 -31.30 -33.62 3.03
C ASP A 111 -31.30 -33.42 4.56
N ALA A 112 -31.48 -32.18 5.00
CA ALA A 112 -31.69 -31.84 6.40
C ALA A 112 -33.19 -31.83 6.73
N GLU A 113 -33.63 -32.81 7.50
CA GLU A 113 -34.98 -32.92 8.06
C GLU A 113 -35.17 -31.93 9.24
N ILE A 114 -36.24 -31.14 9.18
CA ILE A 114 -36.62 -30.12 10.16
C ILE A 114 -37.21 -30.82 11.40
N ILE A 115 -36.63 -30.58 12.59
CA ILE A 115 -37.22 -31.01 13.86
C ILE A 115 -37.88 -29.80 14.53
N GLU A 116 -39.21 -29.83 14.61
CA GLU A 116 -40.04 -28.89 15.37
C GLU A 116 -39.86 -29.11 16.89
N ALA A 117 -39.59 -28.04 17.64
CA ALA A 117 -39.49 -28.09 19.09
C ALA A 117 -40.85 -27.78 19.74
N GLU A 118 -41.44 -28.76 20.41
CA GLU A 118 -42.62 -28.59 21.26
C GLU A 118 -42.27 -27.84 22.56
N ILE A 119 -43.05 -26.81 22.85
CA ILE A 119 -43.02 -26.00 24.07
C ILE A 119 -43.81 -26.72 25.16
N PHE A 120 -43.20 -26.97 26.32
CA PHE A 120 -43.94 -27.21 27.57
C PHE A 120 -43.46 -26.29 28.68
N ASP A 121 -44.47 -25.69 29.30
CA ASP A 121 -44.41 -24.62 30.29
C ASP A 121 -44.70 -25.17 31.70
N THR A 122 -44.37 -24.40 32.75
CA THR A 122 -45.07 -24.30 34.06
C THR A 122 -44.47 -24.89 35.38
N LYS A 123 -44.19 -23.94 36.32
CA LYS A 123 -44.39 -23.85 37.81
C LYS A 123 -43.32 -24.20 38.87
N GLU A 124 -42.72 -23.12 39.42
CA GLU A 124 -42.72 -22.59 40.81
C GLU A 124 -42.96 -23.50 42.05
N ASN A 125 -41.97 -23.55 42.99
CA ASN A 125 -42.10 -23.22 44.44
C ASN A 125 -40.80 -23.47 45.26
N GLN A 126 -40.43 -22.52 46.15
CA GLN A 126 -39.49 -22.63 47.29
C GLN A 126 -40.26 -23.02 48.60
N PRO A 127 -39.67 -23.31 49.82
CA PRO A 127 -38.38 -22.85 50.40
C PRO A 127 -37.56 -23.74 51.41
N ILE A 128 -36.28 -23.35 51.59
CA ILE A 128 -35.34 -23.29 52.75
C ILE A 128 -34.96 -24.54 53.61
N LYS A 129 -33.63 -24.83 53.70
CA LYS A 129 -32.83 -24.92 54.97
C LYS A 129 -31.31 -24.98 54.73
N GLU A 130 -30.57 -24.12 55.44
CA GLU A 130 -29.09 -24.01 55.49
C GLU A 130 -28.40 -25.25 56.09
N LYS A 131 -27.18 -25.53 55.60
CA LYS A 131 -26.00 -25.82 56.43
C LYS A 131 -24.70 -25.56 55.66
N VAL A 132 -23.85 -24.75 56.28
CA VAL A 132 -22.49 -24.36 55.88
C VAL A 132 -21.50 -25.50 56.16
N SER A 133 -20.56 -25.77 55.25
CA SER A 133 -19.20 -26.26 55.56
C SER A 133 -18.29 -26.26 54.31
N GLU A 134 -17.40 -25.28 54.26
CA GLU A 134 -16.02 -25.26 53.73
C GLU A 134 -15.56 -26.13 52.54
N SER A 135 -15.25 -25.40 51.45
CA SER A 135 -14.06 -25.47 50.59
C SER A 135 -13.37 -26.83 50.35
N ALA A 136 -13.64 -27.41 49.18
CA ALA A 136 -12.62 -28.14 48.41
C ALA A 136 -12.52 -27.47 47.03
N THR A 137 -11.47 -26.69 46.81
CA THR A 137 -11.12 -26.16 45.49
C THR A 137 -10.65 -27.31 44.60
N THR A 138 -11.58 -27.97 43.93
CA THR A 138 -11.28 -28.88 42.82
C THR A 138 -10.95 -28.04 41.60
N HIS A 139 -9.66 -27.93 41.29
CA HIS A 139 -9.21 -27.47 39.97
C HIS A 139 -9.70 -28.48 38.93
N TRP A 140 -10.71 -28.08 38.18
CA TRP A 140 -11.21 -28.83 37.04
C TRP A 140 -10.32 -28.52 35.83
N THR A 141 -9.82 -29.55 35.16
CA THR A 141 -9.14 -29.40 33.87
C THR A 141 -10.17 -29.30 32.75
N LEU A 142 -9.87 -28.51 31.71
CA LEU A 142 -10.75 -28.31 30.53
C LEU A 142 -11.24 -29.64 29.92
N THR A 143 -10.42 -30.68 30.02
CA THR A 143 -10.71 -32.04 29.57
C THR A 143 -11.82 -32.76 30.36
N ASP A 144 -11.97 -32.48 31.66
CA ASP A 144 -13.03 -33.05 32.49
C ASP A 144 -14.34 -32.25 32.38
N GLN A 145 -14.25 -30.97 32.02
CA GLN A 145 -15.44 -30.15 31.72
C GLN A 145 -16.07 -30.53 30.36
N LEU A 146 -15.27 -30.96 29.39
CA LEU A 146 -15.74 -31.38 28.06
C LEU A 146 -16.49 -32.72 28.07
N LYS A 147 -16.26 -33.59 29.05
CA LYS A 147 -16.99 -34.88 29.19
C LYS A 147 -18.40 -34.72 29.75
N ASN A 148 -18.75 -33.55 30.28
CA ASN A 148 -20.11 -33.26 30.71
C ASN A 148 -20.96 -32.87 29.49
N PRO A 149 -22.01 -33.64 29.12
CA PRO A 149 -22.75 -33.41 27.87
C PRO A 149 -23.43 -32.04 27.81
N LYS A 150 -23.77 -31.47 28.97
CA LYS A 150 -24.36 -30.11 29.08
C LYS A 150 -23.35 -28.99 28.84
N PHE A 151 -22.09 -29.20 29.22
CA PHE A 151 -21.04 -28.18 29.09
C PHE A 151 -20.40 -28.21 27.70
N SER A 152 -20.22 -29.41 27.12
CA SER A 152 -19.76 -29.58 25.74
C SER A 152 -20.70 -28.92 24.73
N ALA A 153 -22.03 -29.03 24.94
CA ALA A 153 -23.01 -28.40 24.05
C ALA A 153 -22.85 -26.87 24.02
N VAL A 154 -22.75 -26.23 25.19
CA VAL A 154 -22.58 -24.77 25.30
C VAL A 154 -21.27 -24.31 24.65
N LEU A 155 -20.18 -25.06 24.86
CA LEU A 155 -18.88 -24.70 24.31
C LEU A 155 -18.84 -24.86 22.78
N ILE A 156 -19.48 -25.89 22.23
CA ILE A 156 -19.67 -26.06 20.78
C ILE A 156 -20.54 -24.95 20.21
N THR A 157 -21.64 -24.55 20.89
CA THR A 157 -22.46 -23.43 20.44
C THR A 157 -21.67 -22.12 20.43
N ILE A 158 -20.82 -21.87 21.42
CA ILE A 158 -19.94 -20.69 21.46
C ILE A 158 -18.86 -20.78 20.38
N LEU A 159 -18.35 -21.97 20.06
CA LEU A 159 -17.39 -22.17 18.97
C LEU A 159 -18.02 -22.03 17.59
N LEU A 160 -19.25 -22.51 17.39
CA LEU A 160 -19.98 -22.36 16.13
C LEU A 160 -20.52 -20.94 15.96
N ALA A 161 -21.02 -20.31 17.02
CA ALA A 161 -21.45 -18.93 16.99
C ALA A 161 -20.25 -17.98 16.88
N GLY A 162 -19.18 -18.21 17.63
CA GLY A 162 -17.97 -17.37 17.62
C GLY A 162 -17.09 -17.61 16.39
N GLY A 163 -16.86 -18.88 16.03
CA GLY A 163 -16.13 -19.26 14.82
C GLY A 163 -16.93 -18.98 13.55
N GLY A 164 -18.23 -19.25 13.55
CA GLY A 164 -19.13 -18.91 12.45
C GLY A 164 -19.28 -17.41 12.27
N TRP A 165 -19.35 -16.63 13.36
CA TRP A 165 -19.36 -15.16 13.27
C TRP A 165 -18.03 -14.60 12.79
N TYR A 166 -16.91 -15.11 13.28
CA TYR A 166 -15.57 -14.68 12.82
C TYR A 166 -15.37 -14.98 11.34
N TRP A 167 -15.73 -16.19 10.89
CA TRP A 167 -15.62 -16.58 9.48
C TRP A 167 -16.61 -15.79 8.59
N TYR A 168 -17.84 -15.58 9.06
CA TYR A 168 -18.85 -14.76 8.38
C TYR A 168 -18.43 -13.28 8.27
N ALA A 169 -17.78 -12.73 9.29
CA ALA A 169 -17.26 -11.36 9.25
C ALA A 169 -16.03 -11.24 8.32
N ALA A 170 -15.16 -12.25 8.30
CA ALA A 170 -13.96 -12.26 7.45
C ALA A 170 -14.27 -12.50 5.95
N SER A 171 -15.42 -13.09 5.62
CA SER A 171 -15.76 -13.50 4.25
C SER A 171 -16.66 -12.51 3.49
N GLN A 172 -16.76 -11.25 3.93
CA GLN A 172 -17.69 -10.29 3.29
C GLN A 172 -17.17 -9.64 2.01
N ILE A 173 -15.86 -9.68 1.76
CA ILE A 173 -15.28 -9.13 0.52
C ILE A 173 -14.74 -10.29 -0.30
N GLU A 174 -15.22 -10.40 -1.53
CA GLU A 174 -14.72 -11.39 -2.48
C GLU A 174 -13.33 -10.97 -2.98
N PRO A 175 -12.33 -11.88 -2.95
CA PRO A 175 -11.04 -11.61 -3.59
C PRO A 175 -11.24 -11.29 -5.07
N PHE A 176 -10.49 -10.32 -5.58
CA PHE A 176 -10.61 -9.87 -6.96
C PHE A 176 -9.25 -9.53 -7.57
N THR A 177 -9.17 -9.47 -8.89
CA THR A 177 -8.00 -8.98 -9.62
C THR A 177 -8.27 -7.57 -10.12
N PRO A 178 -7.33 -6.61 -10.01
CA PRO A 178 -7.53 -5.25 -10.46
C PRO A 178 -7.82 -5.15 -11.96
N ASP A 179 -8.96 -4.56 -12.31
CA ASP A 179 -9.32 -4.29 -13.70
C ASP A 179 -8.39 -3.23 -14.31
N ALA A 180 -7.89 -3.52 -15.52
CA ALA A 180 -7.18 -2.52 -16.32
C ALA A 180 -8.15 -1.44 -16.83
N LEU A 181 -7.66 -0.21 -16.97
CA LEU A 181 -8.45 0.89 -17.52
C LEU A 181 -8.93 0.60 -18.95
N ARG A 182 -10.20 0.89 -19.19
CA ARG A 182 -10.87 0.75 -20.48
C ARG A 182 -11.16 2.11 -21.09
N TYR A 183 -11.31 2.14 -22.41
CA TYR A 183 -11.73 3.34 -23.11
C TYR A 183 -13.10 3.80 -22.63
N GLY A 184 -13.21 5.07 -22.24
CA GLY A 184 -14.43 5.67 -21.71
C GLY A 184 -14.56 5.63 -20.20
N ASP A 185 -13.64 4.95 -19.49
CA ASP A 185 -13.59 4.98 -18.04
C ASP A 185 -13.33 6.40 -17.55
N ARG A 186 -14.01 6.78 -16.46
CA ARG A 186 -13.89 8.09 -15.83
C ARG A 186 -14.08 7.99 -14.33
N MET A 187 -13.36 8.81 -13.60
CA MET A 187 -13.49 8.96 -12.15
C MET A 187 -13.43 10.43 -11.77
N GLU A 188 -14.28 10.83 -10.83
CA GLU A 188 -14.20 12.11 -10.13
C GLU A 188 -13.69 11.86 -8.71
N TYR A 189 -12.85 12.76 -8.22
CA TYR A 189 -12.21 12.63 -6.91
C TYR A 189 -12.10 13.97 -6.20
N THR A 190 -11.86 13.93 -4.88
CA THR A 190 -11.67 15.13 -4.05
C THR A 190 -10.43 14.97 -3.19
N ILE A 191 -9.57 15.99 -3.18
CA ILE A 191 -8.41 16.08 -2.30
C ILE A 191 -8.79 17.01 -1.14
N SER A 192 -8.85 16.45 0.07
CA SER A 192 -9.26 17.19 1.27
C SER A 192 -8.09 17.86 1.99
N ASN A 193 -6.93 17.21 2.05
CA ASN A 193 -5.77 17.67 2.82
C ASN A 193 -4.47 17.40 2.05
N GLY A 194 -4.35 18.00 0.87
CA GLY A 194 -3.13 17.93 0.06
C GLY A 194 -2.05 18.83 0.64
N GLY A 195 -0.84 18.29 0.81
CA GLY A 195 0.29 19.02 1.35
C GLY A 195 1.61 18.55 0.75
N LEU A 196 2.46 19.48 0.35
CA LEU A 196 3.82 19.23 -0.09
C LEU A 196 4.74 20.19 0.68
N ASP A 197 5.72 19.64 1.39
CA ASP A 197 6.67 20.39 2.20
C ASP A 197 8.08 19.94 1.84
N VAL A 198 8.79 20.78 1.09
CA VAL A 198 10.08 20.43 0.50
C VAL A 198 11.16 21.37 1.00
N SER A 199 12.34 20.81 1.28
CA SER A 199 13.50 21.55 1.78
C SER A 199 14.80 20.93 1.29
N GLY A 200 15.91 21.65 1.39
CA GLY A 200 17.23 21.17 0.98
C GLY A 200 17.42 21.19 -0.54
N GLU A 201 18.26 20.28 -1.05
CA GLU A 201 18.73 20.24 -2.45
C GLU A 201 17.59 20.16 -3.48
N PHE A 202 16.45 19.59 -3.12
CA PHE A 202 15.30 19.55 -4.02
C PHE A 202 14.78 20.95 -4.35
N VAL A 203 14.83 21.89 -3.40
CA VAL A 203 14.40 23.28 -3.63
C VAL A 203 15.33 23.95 -4.63
N ASP A 204 16.63 23.65 -4.58
CA ASP A 204 17.62 24.23 -5.49
C ASP A 204 17.33 23.85 -6.96
N ILE A 205 16.95 22.59 -7.22
CA ILE A 205 16.55 22.11 -8.56
C ILE A 205 15.35 22.92 -9.10
N VAL A 206 14.34 23.14 -8.27
CA VAL A 206 13.12 23.87 -8.66
C VAL A 206 13.42 25.36 -8.87
N VAL A 207 14.23 25.96 -8.00
CA VAL A 207 14.61 27.38 -8.05
C VAL A 207 15.47 27.70 -9.27
N GLU A 208 16.45 26.85 -9.57
CA GLU A 208 17.32 26.99 -10.75
C GLU A 208 16.51 26.95 -12.04
N GLN A 209 15.59 25.98 -12.16
CA GLN A 209 14.75 25.84 -13.35
C GLN A 209 13.78 27.01 -13.54
N LEU A 210 13.28 27.60 -12.45
CA LEU A 210 12.39 28.77 -12.47
C LEU A 210 13.16 30.10 -12.60
N ASN A 211 14.49 30.06 -12.57
CA ASN A 211 15.38 31.22 -12.67
C ASN A 211 15.02 32.32 -11.66
N VAL A 212 14.78 31.93 -10.41
CA VAL A 212 14.43 32.83 -9.30
C VAL A 212 15.70 33.31 -8.61
N ASP A 213 15.92 34.63 -8.56
CA ASP A 213 17.13 35.26 -7.99
C ASP A 213 17.21 35.25 -6.45
N GLU A 214 16.25 34.59 -5.76
CA GLU A 214 16.17 34.55 -4.31
C GLU A 214 16.61 33.18 -3.76
N GLU A 215 17.38 33.19 -2.67
CA GLU A 215 17.79 31.98 -1.94
C GLU A 215 16.60 31.42 -1.14
N ILE A 216 15.82 30.54 -1.77
CA ILE A 216 14.72 29.80 -1.15
C ILE A 216 15.28 28.49 -0.60
N CYS A 217 15.01 28.18 0.67
CA CYS A 217 15.52 26.95 1.32
C CYS A 217 14.42 25.94 1.66
N ARG A 218 13.15 26.37 1.67
CA ARG A 218 11.97 25.52 1.91
C ARG A 218 10.76 26.07 1.19
N LEU A 219 9.99 25.17 0.59
CA LEU A 219 8.72 25.41 -0.08
C LEU A 219 7.63 24.57 0.59
N ARG A 220 6.55 25.22 1.03
CA ARG A 220 5.36 24.56 1.54
C ARG A 220 4.19 24.94 0.65
N LEU A 221 3.45 23.92 0.23
CA LEU A 221 2.27 24.02 -0.59
C LEU A 221 1.16 23.23 0.11
N ALA A 222 0.05 23.88 0.41
CA ALA A 222 -1.14 23.24 0.96
C ALA A 222 -2.31 23.51 0.01
N PHE A 223 -3.09 22.48 -0.29
CA PHE A 223 -4.15 22.57 -1.28
C PHE A 223 -5.30 21.60 -1.00
N SER A 224 -6.48 22.00 -1.46
CA SER A 224 -7.67 21.15 -1.46
C SER A 224 -8.51 21.45 -2.69
N GLY A 225 -9.16 20.43 -3.23
CA GLY A 225 -9.82 20.58 -4.52
C GLY A 225 -10.55 19.35 -4.99
N THR A 226 -11.08 19.46 -6.19
CA THR A 226 -11.76 18.38 -6.89
C THR A 226 -11.03 18.09 -8.19
N GLY A 227 -10.96 16.84 -8.58
CA GLY A 227 -10.38 16.45 -9.85
C GLY A 227 -11.21 15.44 -10.59
N SER A 228 -10.85 15.22 -11.84
CA SER A 228 -11.41 14.15 -12.67
C SER A 228 -10.31 13.53 -13.49
N THR A 229 -10.38 12.22 -13.71
CA THR A 229 -9.49 11.48 -14.59
C THR A 229 -10.34 10.65 -15.55
N SER A 230 -9.94 10.56 -16.81
CA SER A 230 -10.69 9.84 -17.83
C SER A 230 -9.80 9.31 -18.94
N VAL A 231 -10.20 8.18 -19.51
CA VAL A 231 -9.62 7.60 -20.72
C VAL A 231 -10.56 7.90 -21.87
N THR A 232 -10.06 8.58 -22.89
CA THR A 232 -10.89 8.98 -24.03
C THR A 232 -11.28 7.76 -24.85
N GLN A 233 -12.54 7.71 -25.29
CA GLN A 233 -13.03 6.73 -26.26
C GLN A 233 -13.10 7.39 -27.64
N GLY A 234 -12.03 7.21 -28.42
CA GLY A 234 -11.93 7.68 -29.81
C GLY A 234 -12.96 7.05 -30.74
N ASP A 235 -13.35 7.80 -31.77
CA ASP A 235 -14.33 7.40 -32.77
C ASP A 235 -13.68 6.67 -33.96
N ALA A 236 -14.51 6.07 -34.83
CA ALA A 236 -14.03 5.36 -36.02
C ALA A 236 -13.23 6.25 -36.99
N ASN A 237 -13.35 7.58 -36.89
CA ASN A 237 -12.57 8.51 -37.72
C ASN A 237 -11.09 8.53 -37.31
N GLN A 238 -10.77 8.21 -36.06
CA GLN A 238 -9.38 8.14 -35.57
C GLN A 238 -8.57 7.04 -36.27
N ILE A 239 -9.24 5.97 -36.70
CA ILE A 239 -8.61 4.75 -37.25
C ILE A 239 -8.91 4.55 -38.75
N ALA A 240 -9.44 5.56 -39.44
CA ALA A 240 -9.91 5.44 -40.82
C ALA A 240 -8.85 4.93 -41.83
N ASN A 241 -7.56 5.04 -41.51
CA ASN A 241 -6.46 4.62 -42.37
C ASN A 241 -5.89 3.23 -42.02
N GLU A 242 -6.27 2.63 -40.90
CA GLU A 242 -5.65 1.39 -40.38
C GLU A 242 -6.43 0.11 -40.73
N GLY A 243 -7.49 0.26 -41.53
CA GLY A 243 -8.51 -0.78 -41.68
C GLY A 243 -9.39 -0.79 -40.42
N LEU A 244 -10.71 -0.83 -40.60
CA LEU A 244 -11.67 -0.79 -39.50
C LEU A 244 -11.66 -2.11 -38.71
N SER A 245 -10.58 -2.37 -37.95
CA SER A 245 -10.52 -3.48 -37.00
C SER A 245 -11.13 -3.06 -35.68
N ASP A 246 -12.01 -3.90 -35.14
CA ASP A 246 -12.68 -3.64 -33.86
C ASP A 246 -11.68 -3.52 -32.69
N ASP A 247 -10.50 -4.13 -32.81
CA ASP A 247 -9.42 -4.11 -31.81
C ASP A 247 -8.79 -2.72 -31.59
N LEU A 248 -8.98 -1.79 -32.53
CA LEU A 248 -8.47 -0.42 -32.45
C LEU A 248 -9.56 0.60 -32.05
N LEU A 249 -10.78 0.15 -31.76
CA LEU A 249 -11.85 1.07 -31.35
C LEU A 249 -11.53 1.69 -29.98
N GLY A 250 -11.69 3.02 -29.89
CA GLY A 250 -11.42 3.80 -28.68
C GLY A 250 -10.08 4.54 -28.69
N VAL A 251 -9.16 4.22 -29.61
CA VAL A 251 -7.86 4.90 -29.71
C VAL A 251 -7.99 6.29 -30.34
N VAL A 252 -7.04 7.18 -30.05
CA VAL A 252 -6.99 8.53 -30.61
C VAL A 252 -5.74 8.67 -31.49
N ARG A 253 -5.87 9.34 -32.63
CA ARG A 253 -4.72 9.66 -33.48
C ARG A 253 -4.06 10.94 -33.00
N THR A 254 -2.76 10.87 -32.71
CA THR A 254 -1.97 12.00 -32.20
C THR A 254 -0.64 12.14 -32.93
N LYS A 255 0.04 13.27 -32.70
CA LYS A 255 1.36 13.57 -33.26
C LYS A 255 2.43 13.35 -32.21
N GLY A 256 3.40 12.47 -32.49
CA GLY A 256 4.60 12.31 -31.66
C GLY A 256 5.59 13.47 -31.82
N GLY A 257 6.68 13.46 -31.06
CA GLY A 257 7.68 14.55 -31.05
C GLY A 257 8.37 14.83 -32.40
N LEU A 258 8.38 13.84 -33.31
CA LEU A 258 8.91 13.99 -34.68
C LEU A 258 7.82 14.37 -35.71
N GLY A 259 6.59 14.65 -35.29
CA GLY A 259 5.47 15.02 -36.17
C GLY A 259 4.81 13.86 -36.94
N LEU A 260 5.23 12.62 -36.67
CA LEU A 260 4.60 11.41 -37.19
C LEU A 260 3.25 11.16 -36.50
N ASP A 261 2.33 10.55 -37.24
CA ASP A 261 1.05 10.10 -36.70
C ASP A 261 1.22 8.79 -35.94
N TRP A 262 0.63 8.73 -34.75
CA TRP A 262 0.57 7.55 -33.91
C TRP A 262 -0.86 7.31 -33.45
N LEU A 263 -1.20 6.04 -33.20
CA LEU A 263 -2.39 5.67 -32.46
C LEU A 263 -2.04 5.54 -30.98
N ALA A 264 -2.79 6.23 -30.14
CA ALA A 264 -2.48 6.34 -28.73
C ALA A 264 -3.73 6.24 -27.86
N VAL A 265 -3.51 5.79 -26.62
CA VAL A 265 -4.45 5.94 -25.53
C VAL A 265 -4.32 7.37 -25.00
N GLU A 266 -5.42 8.14 -25.04
CA GLU A 266 -5.46 9.51 -24.53
C GLU A 266 -6.10 9.52 -23.14
N LYS A 267 -5.30 9.88 -22.12
CA LYS A 267 -5.75 10.06 -20.75
C LYS A 267 -5.77 11.54 -20.40
N LYS A 268 -6.92 12.01 -19.88
CA LYS A 268 -7.14 13.39 -19.45
C LYS A 268 -7.38 13.43 -17.95
N THR A 269 -6.62 14.26 -17.26
CA THR A 269 -6.77 14.47 -15.82
C THR A 269 -6.83 15.95 -15.52
N THR A 270 -7.86 16.37 -14.79
CA THR A 270 -8.09 17.77 -14.40
C THR A 270 -8.09 17.85 -12.88
N MET A 271 -7.51 18.90 -12.32
CA MET A 271 -7.53 19.18 -10.89
C MET A 271 -7.80 20.67 -10.66
N GLU A 272 -8.90 20.96 -9.98
CA GLU A 272 -9.33 22.28 -9.57
C GLU A 272 -9.05 22.47 -8.08
N MET A 273 -7.97 23.20 -7.77
CA MET A 273 -7.60 23.57 -6.41
C MET A 273 -8.46 24.76 -5.96
N SER A 274 -9.47 24.45 -5.14
CA SER A 274 -10.35 25.44 -4.52
C SER A 274 -9.66 26.28 -3.46
N THR A 275 -8.66 25.70 -2.80
CA THR A 275 -7.75 26.39 -1.90
C THR A 275 -6.33 26.00 -2.30
N LEU A 276 -5.46 27.01 -2.38
CA LEU A 276 -4.04 26.86 -2.60
C LEU A 276 -3.33 27.88 -1.72
N ASP A 277 -2.46 27.41 -0.84
CA ASP A 277 -1.59 28.23 0.01
C ASP A 277 -0.15 27.86 -0.32
N ILE A 278 0.60 28.83 -0.84
CA ILE A 278 2.01 28.66 -1.19
C ILE A 278 2.82 29.52 -0.25
N GLN A 279 3.73 28.89 0.48
CA GLN A 279 4.64 29.52 1.41
C GLN A 279 6.07 29.16 1.05
N ARG A 280 6.94 30.17 0.93
CA ARG A 280 8.39 29.98 0.79
C ARG A 280 9.10 30.54 2.01
N HIS A 281 10.19 29.88 2.38
CA HIS A 281 11.11 30.35 3.41
C HIS A 281 12.48 30.62 2.78
N SER A 282 13.08 31.74 3.14
CA SER A 282 14.44 32.07 2.75
C SER A 282 15.45 31.65 3.83
N ILE A 283 16.73 31.66 3.47
CA ILE A 283 17.81 31.41 4.43
C ILE A 283 17.81 32.50 5.51
N SER A 284 18.09 32.09 6.76
CA SER A 284 18.16 33.00 7.90
C SER A 284 19.19 34.11 7.68
N SER A 285 18.81 35.35 7.98
CA SER A 285 19.70 36.52 7.93
C SER A 285 20.73 36.57 9.07
N ILE A 286 20.75 35.57 9.96
CA ILE A 286 21.72 35.45 11.04
C ILE A 286 23.08 35.05 10.44
N PRO A 287 24.14 35.87 10.61
CA PRO A 287 25.46 35.58 10.06
C PRO A 287 25.98 34.21 10.51
N GLY A 288 26.33 33.34 9.54
CA GLY A 288 26.85 32.00 9.79
C GLY A 288 25.78 30.92 10.02
N SER A 289 24.49 31.26 9.93
CA SER A 289 23.41 30.27 9.94
C SER A 289 23.13 29.74 8.54
N THR A 290 22.96 28.43 8.40
CA THR A 290 22.44 27.78 7.18
C THR A 290 20.98 27.34 7.35
N ALA A 291 20.34 27.71 8.47
CA ALA A 291 18.96 27.33 8.76
C ALA A 291 17.96 28.20 7.99
N CYS A 292 16.81 27.62 7.62
CA CYS A 292 15.68 28.36 7.09
C CYS A 292 15.09 29.33 8.13
N SER A 293 14.64 30.49 7.68
CA SER A 293 13.92 31.43 8.55
C SER A 293 12.50 30.94 8.86
N ASP A 294 12.02 31.19 10.07
CA ASP A 294 10.61 30.92 10.44
C ASP A 294 9.62 31.86 9.73
N LEU A 295 10.12 32.97 9.19
CA LEU A 295 9.33 33.89 8.38
C LEU A 295 9.06 33.25 7.01
N SER A 296 7.78 33.04 6.71
CA SER A 296 7.32 32.62 5.39
C SER A 296 6.83 33.83 4.60
N VAL A 297 7.17 33.87 3.32
CA VAL A 297 6.53 34.76 2.34
C VAL A 297 5.68 33.88 1.44
N GLY A 298 4.44 34.26 1.20
CA GLY A 298 3.51 33.40 0.49
C GLY A 298 2.28 34.14 0.01
N GLY A 299 1.43 33.40 -0.71
CA GLY A 299 0.16 33.89 -1.23
C GLY A 299 -0.88 32.78 -1.18
N GLN A 300 -2.14 33.18 -1.07
CA GLN A 300 -3.28 32.27 -1.10
C GLN A 300 -4.07 32.48 -2.38
N GLY A 301 -4.74 31.42 -2.82
CA GLY A 301 -5.55 31.51 -4.01
C GLY A 301 -6.08 30.19 -4.53
N ARG A 302 -6.10 30.06 -5.86
CA ARG A 302 -6.71 28.95 -6.59
C ARG A 302 -5.82 28.55 -7.75
N ALA A 303 -5.96 27.30 -8.18
CA ALA A 303 -5.29 26.81 -9.36
C ALA A 303 -6.15 25.79 -10.11
N SER A 304 -5.97 25.75 -11.42
CA SER A 304 -6.48 24.67 -12.26
C SER A 304 -5.31 24.05 -13.01
N LEU A 305 -5.19 22.73 -12.92
CA LEU A 305 -4.21 21.94 -13.65
C LEU A 305 -4.96 20.95 -14.53
N ALA A 306 -4.68 20.91 -15.82
CA ALA A 306 -5.20 19.92 -16.74
C ALA A 306 -4.04 19.25 -17.47
N THR A 307 -3.90 17.94 -17.26
CA THR A 307 -2.88 17.12 -17.89
C THR A 307 -3.54 16.22 -18.94
N THR A 308 -3.01 16.22 -20.15
CA THR A 308 -3.37 15.26 -21.20
C THR A 308 -2.13 14.48 -21.57
N SER A 309 -2.19 13.16 -21.46
CA SER A 309 -1.09 12.26 -21.84
C SER A 309 -1.54 11.35 -22.98
N TRP A 310 -0.63 11.10 -23.91
CA TRP A 310 -0.82 10.18 -25.02
C TRP A 310 0.21 9.07 -24.94
N THR A 311 -0.25 7.84 -24.73
CA THR A 311 0.61 6.66 -24.62
C THR A 311 0.38 5.76 -25.82
N GLU A 312 1.44 5.30 -26.46
CA GLU A 312 1.34 4.40 -27.61
C GLU A 312 0.75 3.04 -27.22
N ILE A 313 -0.06 2.43 -28.10
CA ILE A 313 -0.73 1.15 -27.82
C ILE A 313 0.26 -0.02 -27.79
N GLY A 314 1.30 0.02 -28.62
CA GLY A 314 2.25 -1.08 -28.81
C GLY A 314 3.29 -1.15 -27.69
N GLU A 315 4.24 -0.20 -27.71
CA GLU A 315 5.38 -0.18 -26.78
C GLU A 315 5.02 0.40 -25.41
N ARG A 316 3.81 0.99 -25.28
CA ARG A 316 3.33 1.70 -24.06
C ARG A 316 4.21 2.87 -23.64
N ASP A 317 4.97 3.42 -24.59
CA ASP A 317 5.76 4.62 -24.38
C ASP A 317 4.89 5.88 -24.42
N VAL A 318 5.20 6.83 -23.53
CA VAL A 318 4.53 8.13 -23.49
C VAL A 318 5.03 8.98 -24.67
N LEU A 319 4.16 9.20 -25.64
CA LEU A 319 4.45 9.99 -26.83
C LEU A 319 4.52 11.48 -26.51
N ALA A 320 3.60 11.94 -25.67
CA ALA A 320 3.55 13.31 -25.20
C ALA A 320 2.73 13.46 -23.91
N THR A 321 3.10 14.44 -23.10
CA THR A 321 2.33 14.91 -21.95
C THR A 321 2.19 16.42 -22.05
N GLN A 322 0.96 16.91 -22.11
CA GLN A 322 0.64 18.33 -22.09
C GLN A 322 0.05 18.70 -20.73
N LEU A 323 0.59 19.74 -20.10
CA LEU A 323 0.08 20.37 -18.89
C LEU A 323 -0.39 21.78 -19.23
N ASP A 324 -1.70 21.98 -19.13
CA ASP A 324 -2.34 23.29 -19.09
C ASP A 324 -2.51 23.70 -17.63
N TRP A 325 -2.07 24.90 -17.28
CA TRP A 325 -2.12 25.36 -15.89
C TRP A 325 -2.62 26.80 -15.81
N THR A 326 -3.37 27.08 -14.75
CA THR A 326 -3.76 28.43 -14.36
C THR A 326 -3.58 28.58 -12.86
N PHE A 327 -3.01 29.71 -12.44
CA PHE A 327 -2.84 30.07 -11.04
C PHE A 327 -3.39 31.48 -10.82
N GLU A 328 -4.19 31.63 -9.79
CA GLU A 328 -4.64 32.90 -9.24
C GLU A 328 -4.13 32.95 -7.81
N LEU A 329 -3.06 33.72 -7.57
CA LEU A 329 -2.51 33.94 -6.24
C LEU A 329 -2.63 35.42 -5.89
N ASP A 330 -3.31 35.71 -4.78
CA ASP A 330 -3.67 37.07 -4.35
C ASP A 330 -4.34 37.85 -5.50
N ASP A 331 -3.67 38.86 -6.08
CA ASP A 331 -4.15 39.65 -7.22
C ASP A 331 -3.48 39.27 -8.56
N THR A 332 -2.70 38.20 -8.59
CA THR A 332 -1.92 37.80 -9.77
C THR A 332 -2.53 36.58 -10.46
N TYR A 333 -3.04 36.81 -11.67
CA TYR A 333 -3.46 35.74 -12.57
C TYR A 333 -2.34 35.38 -13.56
N ARG A 334 -2.07 34.08 -13.68
CA ARG A 334 -1.13 33.50 -14.65
C ARG A 334 -1.73 32.23 -15.26
N GLN A 335 -1.45 32.03 -16.54
CA GLN A 335 -1.79 30.80 -17.24
C GLN A 335 -0.65 30.43 -18.17
N GLY A 336 -0.55 29.14 -18.48
CA GLY A 336 0.42 28.63 -19.42
C GLY A 336 0.10 27.21 -19.86
N GLN A 337 0.84 26.77 -20.86
CA GLN A 337 0.77 25.44 -21.42
C GLN A 337 2.19 24.95 -21.64
N VAL A 338 2.48 23.72 -21.24
CA VAL A 338 3.76 23.06 -21.43
C VAL A 338 3.52 21.68 -22.00
N THR A 339 4.23 21.32 -23.06
CA THR A 339 4.16 19.98 -23.65
C THR A 339 5.55 19.34 -23.63
N SER A 340 5.61 18.10 -23.14
CA SER A 340 6.77 17.22 -23.14
C SER A 340 6.55 16.08 -24.15
N TYR A 341 7.61 15.59 -24.78
CA TYR A 341 7.55 14.52 -25.80
C TYR A 341 8.43 13.31 -25.41
N GLY A 342 8.28 12.79 -24.20
CA GLY A 342 8.93 11.56 -23.73
C GLY A 342 10.45 11.63 -23.48
N VAL A 343 11.15 12.65 -24.00
CA VAL A 343 12.60 12.83 -23.83
C VAL A 343 12.94 14.27 -23.44
N GLY A 344 13.35 14.46 -22.19
CA GLY A 344 13.98 15.70 -21.72
C GLY A 344 13.03 16.90 -21.58
N GLY A 345 12.67 17.22 -20.36
CA GLY A 345 11.89 18.41 -20.00
C GLY A 345 11.55 18.42 -18.51
N LEU A 346 11.07 19.54 -17.98
CA LEU A 346 10.70 19.67 -16.56
C LEU A 346 9.71 18.58 -16.11
N LEU A 347 8.73 18.23 -16.97
CA LEU A 347 7.76 17.19 -16.67
C LEU A 347 8.39 15.79 -16.66
N GLY A 348 9.26 15.46 -17.62
CA GLY A 348 9.99 14.18 -17.63
C GLY A 348 11.00 14.05 -16.47
N ALA A 349 11.62 15.16 -16.07
CA ALA A 349 12.51 15.20 -14.90
C ALA A 349 11.73 15.01 -13.59
N ILE A 350 10.57 15.68 -13.44
CA ILE A 350 9.66 15.49 -12.29
C ILE A 350 9.10 14.07 -12.25
N GLU A 351 8.70 13.51 -13.40
CA GLU A 351 8.26 12.12 -13.53
C GLU A 351 9.36 11.12 -13.13
N SER A 352 10.63 11.40 -13.47
CA SER A 352 11.78 10.55 -13.12
C SER A 352 12.26 10.67 -11.67
N LEU A 353 12.11 11.84 -11.05
CA LEU A 353 12.63 12.12 -9.70
C LEU A 353 11.61 11.83 -8.60
N LEU A 354 10.31 11.80 -8.92
CA LEU A 354 9.26 11.81 -7.91
C LEU A 354 8.01 11.01 -8.32
N PRO A 355 8.12 9.67 -8.42
CA PRO A 355 6.96 8.81 -8.63
C PRO A 355 5.84 9.05 -7.58
N GLY A 356 6.18 9.53 -6.38
CA GLY A 356 5.22 9.86 -5.33
C GLY A 356 4.39 11.12 -5.56
N ILE A 357 4.91 12.19 -6.19
CA ILE A 357 4.15 13.46 -6.31
C ILE A 357 2.93 13.30 -7.22
N ALA A 358 3.06 12.53 -8.31
CA ALA A 358 1.93 12.26 -9.18
C ALA A 358 0.79 11.53 -8.45
N MET A 359 1.13 10.66 -7.48
CA MET A 359 0.16 9.94 -6.64
C MET A 359 -0.50 10.83 -5.59
N VAL A 360 0.12 11.95 -5.19
CA VAL A 360 -0.53 12.94 -4.32
C VAL A 360 -1.65 13.68 -5.08
N LEU A 361 -1.49 13.88 -6.39
CA LEU A 361 -2.40 14.70 -7.20
C LEU A 361 -3.48 13.89 -7.94
N ASN A 362 -3.25 12.59 -8.15
CA ASN A 362 -4.10 11.73 -8.96
C ASN A 362 -4.45 10.44 -8.23
N PRO A 363 -5.67 9.89 -8.45
CA PRO A 363 -6.04 8.57 -7.97
C PRO A 363 -5.09 7.49 -8.50
N ILE A 364 -4.74 6.55 -7.64
CA ILE A 364 -3.90 5.39 -8.00
C ILE A 364 -4.68 4.46 -8.92
N GLU A 365 -4.06 4.10 -10.05
CA GLU A 365 -4.55 3.06 -10.95
C GLU A 365 -4.13 1.70 -10.43
N LEU A 366 -5.12 0.85 -10.12
CA LEU A 366 -4.86 -0.39 -9.41
C LEU A 366 -4.06 -1.36 -10.27
N ASN A 367 -4.45 -1.57 -11.53
CA ASN A 367 -3.69 -2.45 -12.43
C ASN A 367 -2.25 -1.95 -12.71
N GLN A 368 -2.03 -0.63 -12.68
CA GLN A 368 -0.69 -0.06 -12.86
C GLN A 368 0.24 -0.42 -11.69
N LEU A 369 -0.25 -0.28 -10.45
CA LEU A 369 0.52 -0.51 -9.22
C LEU A 369 0.55 -1.97 -8.78
N LEU A 370 -0.57 -2.68 -8.91
CA LEU A 370 -0.76 -4.05 -8.39
C LEU A 370 -0.65 -5.12 -9.48
N GLY A 371 -0.79 -4.75 -10.75
CA GLY A 371 -0.87 -5.72 -11.84
C GLY A 371 -2.16 -6.54 -11.80
N ASP A 372 -2.02 -7.79 -12.25
CA ASP A 372 -3.13 -8.75 -12.34
C ASP A 372 -3.17 -9.70 -11.14
N ASP A 373 -2.48 -9.34 -10.04
CA ASP A 373 -2.39 -10.16 -8.84
C ASP A 373 -3.73 -10.20 -8.09
N LEU A 374 -4.05 -11.37 -7.51
CA LEU A 374 -5.27 -11.56 -6.73
C LEU A 374 -5.18 -10.79 -5.41
N ILE A 375 -6.15 -9.91 -5.17
CA ILE A 375 -6.26 -9.14 -3.94
C ILE A 375 -6.97 -9.98 -2.88
N GLU A 376 -6.20 -10.51 -1.95
CA GLU A 376 -6.66 -11.23 -0.77
C GLU A 376 -5.77 -10.88 0.44
N THR A 377 -6.32 -10.98 1.65
CA THR A 377 -5.58 -10.70 2.89
C THR A 377 -4.26 -11.47 2.97
N GLY A 378 -3.15 -10.75 3.18
CA GLY A 378 -1.81 -11.31 3.31
C GLY A 378 -1.08 -11.53 1.98
N VAL A 379 -1.70 -11.23 0.84
CA VAL A 379 -1.01 -11.20 -0.44
C VAL A 379 -0.14 -9.96 -0.53
N SER A 380 1.09 -10.14 -1.03
CA SER A 380 2.05 -9.06 -1.28
C SER A 380 2.63 -9.19 -2.67
N GLY A 381 2.99 -8.06 -3.27
CA GLY A 381 3.66 -8.03 -4.56
C GLY A 381 4.59 -6.82 -4.68
N GLU A 382 5.28 -6.76 -5.82
CA GLU A 382 6.21 -5.68 -6.14
C GLU A 382 6.05 -5.31 -7.60
N LYS A 383 5.88 -4.01 -7.88
CA LYS A 383 5.79 -3.51 -9.25
C LYS A 383 6.20 -2.03 -9.31
N LEU A 384 6.98 -1.66 -10.33
CA LEU A 384 7.47 -0.30 -10.54
C LEU A 384 8.19 0.29 -9.30
N GLY A 385 8.95 -0.54 -8.57
CA GLY A 385 9.67 -0.14 -7.35
C GLY A 385 8.79 0.00 -6.09
N TRP A 386 7.48 -0.25 -6.21
CA TRP A 386 6.54 -0.26 -5.09
C TRP A 386 6.32 -1.68 -4.60
N VAL A 387 6.67 -1.92 -3.34
CA VAL A 387 6.32 -3.14 -2.62
C VAL A 387 5.02 -2.90 -1.89
N TRP A 388 4.03 -3.76 -2.10
CA TRP A 388 2.69 -3.62 -1.53
C TRP A 388 2.25 -4.88 -0.81
N ASN A 389 1.36 -4.72 0.17
CA ASN A 389 0.79 -5.80 0.96
C ASN A 389 -0.67 -5.52 1.32
N VAL A 390 -1.54 -6.51 1.09
CA VAL A 390 -2.96 -6.46 1.44
C VAL A 390 -3.11 -6.76 2.93
N LEU A 391 -3.48 -5.74 3.71
CA LEU A 391 -3.66 -5.85 5.16
C LEU A 391 -4.95 -6.60 5.52
N GLY A 392 -5.94 -6.57 4.63
CA GLY A 392 -7.23 -7.24 4.79
C GLY A 392 -8.42 -6.28 4.69
N PRO A 393 -9.62 -6.74 5.05
CA PRO A 393 -10.84 -5.94 4.97
C PRO A 393 -10.82 -4.79 6.00
N ASP A 394 -11.25 -3.61 5.57
CA ASP A 394 -11.43 -2.40 6.38
C ASP A 394 -12.74 -1.70 5.95
N GLU A 395 -13.40 -0.99 6.86
CA GLU A 395 -14.69 -0.36 6.59
C GLU A 395 -14.54 1.13 6.31
N ILE A 396 -14.89 1.56 5.10
CA ILE A 396 -14.88 2.95 4.67
C ILE A 396 -16.29 3.35 4.25
N GLY A 397 -16.87 4.33 4.94
CA GLY A 397 -18.19 4.88 4.58
C GLY A 397 -19.35 3.87 4.67
N GLY A 398 -19.20 2.78 5.44
CA GLY A 398 -20.19 1.71 5.55
C GLY A 398 -20.03 0.59 4.52
N THR A 399 -19.02 0.67 3.66
CA THR A 399 -18.66 -0.36 2.67
C THR A 399 -17.36 -1.04 3.09
N GLN A 400 -17.33 -2.37 2.99
CA GLN A 400 -16.14 -3.17 3.26
C GLN A 400 -15.23 -3.13 2.02
N MET A 401 -13.97 -2.76 2.21
CA MET A 401 -12.95 -2.64 1.15
C MET A 401 -11.64 -3.30 1.58
N PHE A 402 -10.80 -3.72 0.64
CA PHE A 402 -9.45 -4.17 1.00
C PHE A 402 -8.55 -2.98 1.26
N LYS A 403 -7.87 -2.98 2.40
CA LYS A 403 -6.83 -2.01 2.74
C LYS A 403 -5.48 -2.52 2.30
N ILE A 404 -4.76 -1.71 1.54
CA ILE A 404 -3.44 -2.04 1.01
C ILE A 404 -2.45 -0.99 1.51
N SER A 405 -1.27 -1.44 1.93
CA SER A 405 -0.14 -0.58 2.21
C SER A 405 0.95 -0.83 1.18
N ALA A 406 1.49 0.24 0.60
CA ALA A 406 2.60 0.18 -0.33
C ALA A 406 3.73 1.11 0.12
N TYR A 407 4.97 0.76 -0.19
CA TYR A 407 6.12 1.63 0.01
C TYR A 407 7.10 1.49 -1.15
N HIS A 408 7.86 2.54 -1.42
CA HIS A 408 8.87 2.52 -2.50
C HIS A 408 10.20 1.99 -1.97
N GLU A 409 10.69 0.89 -2.55
CA GLU A 409 11.90 0.21 -2.09
C GLU A 409 13.17 1.04 -2.33
N GLU A 410 13.36 1.57 -3.54
CA GLU A 410 14.58 2.34 -3.86
C GLU A 410 14.75 3.60 -2.99
N VAL A 411 13.66 4.30 -2.64
CA VAL A 411 13.70 5.48 -1.76
C VAL A 411 14.24 5.10 -0.37
N ARG A 412 13.86 3.92 0.11
CA ARG A 412 14.33 3.35 1.38
C ARG A 412 15.79 2.90 1.26
N ASP A 413 16.11 2.13 0.23
CA ASP A 413 17.40 1.45 0.10
C ASP A 413 18.54 2.42 -0.25
N LEU A 414 18.24 3.44 -1.05
CA LEU A 414 19.16 4.54 -1.34
C LEU A 414 19.21 5.60 -0.22
N CYS A 415 18.51 5.37 0.90
CA CYS A 415 18.42 6.30 2.04
C CYS A 415 17.96 7.72 1.64
N LEU A 416 17.14 7.83 0.59
CA LEU A 416 16.57 9.08 0.11
C LEU A 416 15.37 9.53 0.96
N GLY A 417 14.78 8.62 1.74
CA GLY A 417 13.71 8.90 2.68
C GLY A 417 12.75 7.74 2.84
N TYR A 418 11.45 8.06 2.92
CA TYR A 418 10.36 7.09 2.92
C TYR A 418 9.26 7.60 1.99
N ALA A 419 8.70 6.72 1.18
CA ALA A 419 7.51 6.98 0.38
C ALA A 419 6.53 5.84 0.67
N ASN A 420 5.43 6.15 1.33
CA ASN A 420 4.47 5.17 1.81
C ASN A 420 3.08 5.59 1.36
N ILE A 421 2.24 4.61 1.06
CA ILE A 421 0.87 4.84 0.63
C ILE A 421 -0.02 3.84 1.36
N ILE A 422 -1.17 4.31 1.82
CA ILE A 422 -2.26 3.48 2.29
C ILE A 422 -3.46 3.78 1.41
N PHE A 423 -4.05 2.75 0.81
CA PHE A 423 -5.20 2.94 -0.07
C PHE A 423 -6.20 1.81 0.08
N TRP A 424 -7.45 2.11 -0.26
CA TRP A 424 -8.59 1.22 -0.15
C TRP A 424 -9.13 0.92 -1.54
N VAL A 425 -9.37 -0.35 -1.78
CA VAL A 425 -9.73 -0.87 -3.10
C VAL A 425 -11.00 -1.70 -3.04
N ASP A 426 -11.73 -1.67 -4.15
CA ASP A 426 -12.96 -2.41 -4.38
C ASP A 426 -12.93 -2.99 -5.80
N GLY A 427 -13.53 -4.17 -5.99
CA GLY A 427 -13.48 -4.89 -7.26
C GLY A 427 -14.22 -4.20 -8.41
N ASP A 428 -15.13 -3.28 -8.08
CA ASP A 428 -15.93 -2.54 -9.05
C ASP A 428 -15.20 -1.29 -9.62
N SER A 429 -14.03 -0.94 -9.11
CA SER A 429 -13.30 0.28 -9.49
C SER A 429 -11.86 -0.03 -9.95
N PRO A 430 -11.43 0.41 -11.15
CA PRO A 430 -10.04 0.26 -11.58
C PRO A 430 -9.08 1.26 -10.90
N TRP A 431 -9.61 2.15 -10.06
CA TRP A 431 -8.85 3.09 -9.23
C TRP A 431 -9.08 2.86 -7.74
N ALA A 432 -8.14 3.32 -6.91
CA ALA A 432 -8.33 3.38 -5.47
C ALA A 432 -9.53 4.27 -5.09
N VAL A 433 -10.38 3.77 -4.19
CA VAL A 433 -11.58 4.50 -3.72
C VAL A 433 -11.19 5.59 -2.72
N GLN A 434 -10.16 5.33 -1.92
CA GLN A 434 -9.55 6.28 -1.01
C GLN A 434 -8.04 6.01 -0.95
N GLN A 435 -7.24 7.06 -0.76
CA GLN A 435 -5.79 6.94 -0.60
C GLN A 435 -5.24 8.01 0.35
N GLU A 436 -4.17 7.65 1.03
CA GLU A 436 -3.32 8.48 1.88
C GLU A 436 -1.88 8.25 1.43
N VAL A 437 -1.18 9.33 1.07
CA VAL A 437 0.15 9.33 0.44
C VAL A 437 1.11 10.15 1.29
#